data_AF-A0A7S1RM61-F1
#
_entry.id   AF-A0A7S1RM61-F1
#
_cell.length_a   1.000
_cell.length_b   1.000
_cell.length_c   1.000
_cell.angle_alpha   90.00
_cell.angle_beta   90.00
_cell.angle_gamma   90.00
#
_symmetry.space_group_name_H-M   'P 1'
#
loop_
_entity.id
_entity.type
_entity.pdbx_description
1 polymer ?
#
loop_
_entity_poly.entity_id
_entity_poly.type
_entity_poly.pdbx_seq_one_letter_code
_entity_poly.pdbx_strand_id
1 'polypeptide(L)'
;DNWNDWSEDSSENYGYRYISNYKVKCEHGPGCHFGRAVVPEGGLAEDASWSDITLITTWFNDDQPDALKCFYGRKIPRRDIANMSIAGLLRTTRSIHARNPDVWVVILAKYSNLRHYKTEWINELHRIIGGAVEKEPRTLFVDYDQPHPGNWVAWELWQKAHPNHPNCRGSKLMAHSVVQRLFQEKIIGRTIKLVDRAKNVNARNCHELHGAVCHTSVLCWVDPEDNKCKHYSGGSKQYYKHEALLNRETPTSRAWSREWTAAAFK
;
A
#
# COMPACT_ATOMS: atom_id res chain seq x y z
N ASP A 1 -18.72 -21.13 7.78
CA ASP A 1 -19.65 -19.98 7.78
C ASP A 1 -20.12 -19.69 6.36
N ASN A 2 -21.42 -19.54 6.18
CA ASN A 2 -22.12 -19.64 4.91
C ASN A 2 -21.87 -18.42 4.00
N TRP A 3 -21.46 -18.66 2.75
CA TRP A 3 -20.89 -17.69 1.80
C TRP A 3 -21.91 -16.77 1.09
N ASN A 4 -23.08 -16.53 1.68
CA ASN A 4 -24.22 -15.83 1.05
C ASN A 4 -24.46 -14.41 1.59
N ASP A 5 -23.42 -13.69 1.99
CA ASP A 5 -23.55 -12.33 2.55
C ASP A 5 -23.85 -11.24 1.50
N TRP A 6 -23.98 -11.64 0.23
CA TRP A 6 -24.56 -10.84 -0.84
C TRP A 6 -25.88 -11.50 -1.23
N SER A 7 -27.00 -11.05 -0.66
CA SER A 7 -28.30 -11.50 -1.13
C SER A 7 -28.60 -10.81 -2.45
N GLU A 8 -28.54 -11.54 -3.56
CA GLU A 8 -29.07 -11.09 -4.85
C GLU A 8 -30.61 -10.94 -4.81
N ASP A 9 -31.26 -11.52 -3.80
CA ASP A 9 -32.71 -11.78 -3.77
C ASP A 9 -33.53 -10.98 -2.74
N SER A 10 -33.09 -9.80 -2.30
CA SER A 10 -34.02 -8.88 -1.65
C SER A 10 -33.87 -7.45 -2.13
N SER A 11 -35.00 -6.85 -2.52
CA SER A 11 -35.14 -5.43 -2.88
C SER A 11 -34.65 -4.47 -1.79
N GLU A 12 -34.38 -4.96 -0.58
CA GLU A 12 -33.92 -4.20 0.58
C GLU A 12 -32.40 -4.25 0.84
N ASN A 13 -31.65 -5.15 0.17
CA ASN A 13 -30.22 -5.37 0.44
C ASN A 13 -29.29 -5.18 -0.77
N TYR A 14 -29.78 -4.66 -1.89
CA TYR A 14 -28.97 -4.41 -3.09
C TYR A 14 -27.69 -3.61 -2.75
N GLY A 15 -26.55 -4.30 -2.73
CA GLY A 15 -25.23 -3.73 -2.54
C GLY A 15 -24.67 -3.69 -1.11
N TYR A 16 -25.43 -4.13 -0.08
CA TYR A 16 -25.03 -4.00 1.33
C TYR A 16 -24.51 -5.32 1.92
N ARG A 17 -23.50 -5.25 2.82
CA ARG A 17 -23.02 -6.37 3.64
C ARG A 17 -22.78 -5.96 5.09
N TYR A 18 -22.76 -6.91 6.02
CA TYR A 18 -22.43 -6.62 7.43
C TYR A 18 -20.95 -6.87 7.73
N ILE A 19 -20.30 -5.89 8.35
CA ILE A 19 -18.92 -6.01 8.87
C ILE A 19 -18.93 -5.57 10.32
N SER A 20 -18.60 -6.48 11.24
CA SER A 20 -18.56 -6.21 12.69
C SER A 20 -19.84 -5.55 13.22
N ASN A 21 -21.01 -6.03 12.80
CA ASN A 21 -22.36 -5.51 13.10
C ASN A 21 -22.74 -4.17 12.43
N TYR A 22 -21.91 -3.64 11.53
CA TYR A 22 -22.24 -2.44 10.75
C TYR A 22 -22.72 -2.82 9.36
N LYS A 23 -23.86 -2.25 8.93
CA LYS A 23 -24.35 -2.37 7.55
C LYS A 23 -23.53 -1.45 6.65
N VAL A 24 -22.80 -2.02 5.70
CA VAL A 24 -21.85 -1.32 4.82
C VAL A 24 -22.26 -1.48 3.36
N LYS A 25 -22.32 -0.39 2.61
CA LYS A 25 -22.36 -0.37 1.14
C LYS A 25 -21.53 0.77 0.61
N CYS A 26 -20.50 0.45 -0.15
CA CYS A 26 -19.65 1.45 -0.79
C CYS A 26 -20.40 2.09 -1.97
N GLU A 27 -21.24 3.08 -1.71
CA GLU A 27 -21.90 3.82 -2.80
C GLU A 27 -21.01 4.93 -3.37
N HIS A 28 -20.23 5.65 -2.54
CA HIS A 28 -19.52 6.89 -2.92
C HIS A 28 -18.16 7.04 -2.21
N GLY A 29 -17.18 6.23 -2.60
CA GLY A 29 -15.77 6.57 -2.41
C GLY A 29 -15.20 7.24 -3.68
N PRO A 30 -14.22 8.17 -3.65
CA PRO A 30 -13.37 8.47 -4.79
C PRO A 30 -12.84 7.18 -5.45
N GLY A 31 -13.43 6.84 -6.60
CA GLY A 31 -13.21 5.57 -7.33
C GLY A 31 -14.42 4.63 -7.32
N CYS A 32 -15.23 4.62 -6.26
CA CYS A 32 -16.50 3.87 -6.21
C CYS A 32 -17.69 4.65 -6.78
N HIS A 33 -17.60 5.98 -6.94
CA HIS A 33 -18.62 6.77 -7.66
C HIS A 33 -18.85 6.28 -9.11
N PHE A 34 -17.85 5.60 -9.69
CA PHE A 34 -17.92 4.98 -11.02
C PHE A 34 -17.89 3.44 -10.97
N GLY A 35 -17.71 2.85 -9.80
CA GLY A 35 -17.63 1.41 -9.61
C GLY A 35 -19.01 0.78 -9.65
N ARG A 36 -19.45 0.33 -10.83
CA ARG A 36 -20.77 -0.31 -11.01
C ARG A 36 -20.79 -1.77 -10.55
N ALA A 37 -19.63 -2.41 -10.42
CA ALA A 37 -19.50 -3.81 -10.09
C ALA A 37 -18.90 -4.00 -8.70
N VAL A 38 -19.63 -4.71 -7.85
CA VAL A 38 -19.06 -5.28 -6.63
C VAL A 38 -18.12 -6.39 -7.06
N VAL A 39 -16.84 -6.30 -6.69
CA VAL A 39 -15.93 -7.44 -6.85
C VAL A 39 -16.15 -8.36 -5.64
N PRO A 40 -16.62 -9.59 -5.84
CA PRO A 40 -16.78 -10.53 -4.73
C PRO A 40 -15.41 -10.88 -4.15
N GLU A 41 -15.38 -11.09 -2.84
CA GLU A 41 -14.16 -11.50 -2.14
C GLU A 41 -13.50 -12.74 -2.76
N GLY A 42 -14.32 -13.72 -3.19
CA GLY A 42 -13.83 -14.93 -3.84
C GLY A 42 -13.07 -14.66 -5.14
N GLY A 43 -13.41 -13.61 -5.88
CA GLY A 43 -12.70 -13.21 -7.11
C GLY A 43 -11.39 -12.49 -6.82
N LEU A 44 -11.36 -11.63 -5.78
CA LEU A 44 -10.12 -11.03 -5.30
C LEU A 44 -9.14 -12.10 -4.78
N ALA A 45 -9.66 -13.05 -4.00
CA ALA A 45 -8.88 -14.15 -3.47
C ALA A 45 -8.34 -15.05 -4.58
N GLU A 46 -9.12 -15.27 -5.63
CA GLU A 46 -8.67 -16.03 -6.80
C GLU A 46 -7.46 -15.38 -7.45
N ASP A 47 -7.58 -14.12 -7.86
CA ASP A 47 -6.51 -13.37 -8.52
C ASP A 47 -5.25 -13.29 -7.64
N ALA A 48 -5.42 -12.90 -6.38
CA ALA A 48 -4.32 -12.80 -5.43
C ALA A 48 -3.60 -14.13 -5.16
N SER A 49 -4.32 -15.26 -5.20
CA SER A 49 -3.74 -16.58 -4.92
C SER A 49 -2.70 -17.05 -5.95
N TRP A 50 -2.64 -16.41 -7.12
CA TRP A 50 -1.64 -16.69 -8.16
C TRP A 50 -0.30 -15.95 -7.93
N SER A 51 -0.22 -15.08 -6.94
CA SER A 51 0.98 -14.28 -6.65
C SER A 51 1.80 -14.90 -5.52
N ASP A 52 3.13 -14.73 -5.54
CA ASP A 52 3.97 -15.07 -4.38
C ASP A 52 3.76 -14.07 -3.23
N ILE A 53 3.54 -12.80 -3.60
CA ILE A 53 3.32 -11.68 -2.68
C ILE A 53 2.11 -10.89 -3.18
N THR A 54 1.07 -10.77 -2.36
CA THR A 54 -0.09 -9.90 -2.62
C THR A 54 -0.01 -8.67 -1.73
N LEU A 55 -0.09 -7.48 -2.33
CA LEU A 55 -0.13 -6.22 -1.61
C LEU A 55 -1.58 -5.72 -1.48
N ILE A 56 -2.10 -5.65 -0.25
CA ILE A 56 -3.36 -5.00 0.07
C ILE A 56 -3.06 -3.55 0.46
N THR A 57 -3.44 -2.62 -0.42
CA THR A 57 -3.37 -1.17 -0.16
C THR A 57 -4.76 -0.58 -0.10
N THR A 58 -4.86 0.68 0.34
CA THR A 58 -6.13 1.44 0.31
C THR A 58 -7.31 0.72 0.97
N TRP A 59 -7.02 -0.06 2.01
CA TRP A 59 -8.06 -0.67 2.82
C TRP A 59 -8.70 0.44 3.67
N PHE A 60 -10.04 0.40 3.71
CA PHE A 60 -10.96 1.49 4.04
C PHE A 60 -11.19 2.54 2.92
N ASN A 61 -12.41 2.54 2.37
CA ASN A 61 -12.94 3.64 1.56
C ASN A 61 -13.29 4.84 2.44
N ASP A 62 -12.52 5.91 2.26
CA ASP A 62 -12.96 7.30 2.23
C ASP A 62 -13.72 7.86 3.41
N ASP A 63 -12.96 8.43 4.34
CA ASP A 63 -13.39 9.54 5.18
C ASP A 63 -13.33 10.85 4.39
N GLN A 64 -14.23 11.01 3.43
CA GLN A 64 -14.72 12.36 3.20
C GLN A 64 -15.79 12.59 4.27
N PRO A 65 -15.49 13.32 5.35
CA PRO A 65 -16.36 13.45 6.52
C PRO A 65 -17.73 14.07 6.18
N ASP A 66 -17.85 14.66 4.99
CA ASP A 66 -19.03 15.40 4.55
C ASP A 66 -19.96 14.59 3.62
N ALA A 67 -19.58 13.37 3.19
CA ALA A 67 -20.33 12.61 2.16
C ALA A 67 -20.46 11.07 2.39
N LEU A 68 -20.27 10.58 3.61
CA LEU A 68 -20.21 9.14 3.95
C LEU A 68 -21.54 8.38 3.71
N LYS A 69 -21.72 7.81 2.51
CA LYS A 69 -22.77 6.82 2.22
C LYS A 69 -22.35 5.38 2.52
N CYS A 70 -21.05 5.15 2.78
CA CYS A 70 -20.46 3.82 2.99
C CYS A 70 -21.13 3.00 4.10
N PHE A 71 -21.66 3.66 5.12
CA PHE A 71 -22.24 3.03 6.31
C PHE A 71 -23.72 3.37 6.47
N TYR A 72 -24.46 3.36 5.36
CA TYR A 72 -25.89 3.69 5.37
C TYR A 72 -26.15 5.10 5.96
N GLY A 73 -25.29 6.05 5.59
CA GLY A 73 -25.32 7.43 6.10
C GLY A 73 -24.88 7.60 7.56
N ARG A 74 -24.40 6.55 8.24
CA ARG A 74 -23.98 6.62 9.64
C ARG A 74 -22.52 7.02 9.76
N LYS A 75 -22.24 7.98 10.64
CA LYS A 75 -20.87 8.28 11.08
C LYS A 75 -20.39 7.19 12.04
N ILE A 76 -19.30 6.51 11.68
CA ILE A 76 -18.71 5.45 12.51
C ILE A 76 -17.71 6.06 13.50
N PRO A 77 -17.80 5.76 14.80
CA PRO A 77 -16.80 6.17 15.77
C PRO A 77 -15.42 5.62 15.41
N ARG A 78 -14.38 6.42 15.68
CA ARG A 78 -12.98 6.08 15.38
C ARG A 78 -12.52 4.70 15.91
N ARG A 79 -13.00 4.30 17.09
CA ARG A 79 -12.68 2.99 17.68
C ARG A 79 -13.24 1.81 16.88
N ASP A 80 -14.38 2.02 16.23
CA ASP A 80 -15.08 0.97 15.49
C ASP A 80 -14.47 0.79 14.09
N ILE A 81 -13.83 1.84 13.55
CA ILE A 81 -13.04 1.79 12.31
C ILE A 81 -11.95 0.71 12.42
N ALA A 82 -11.22 0.64 13.53
CA ALA A 82 -10.18 -0.36 13.73
C ALA A 82 -10.74 -1.79 13.66
N ASN A 83 -11.83 -2.05 14.41
CA ASN A 83 -12.48 -3.36 14.45
C ASN A 83 -13.00 -3.81 13.08
N MET A 84 -13.57 -2.88 12.30
CA MET A 84 -14.04 -3.17 10.96
C MET A 84 -12.90 -3.43 9.97
N SER A 85 -11.83 -2.63 10.05
CA SER A 85 -10.63 -2.84 9.22
C SER A 85 -10.03 -4.21 9.49
N ILE A 86 -9.86 -4.58 10.76
CA ILE A 86 -9.34 -5.88 11.17
C ILE A 86 -10.21 -7.00 10.60
N ALA A 87 -11.53 -6.95 10.82
CA ALA A 87 -12.43 -7.98 10.33
C ALA A 87 -12.38 -8.13 8.80
N GLY A 88 -12.35 -7.01 8.07
CA GLY A 88 -12.25 -7.02 6.60
C GLY A 88 -10.92 -7.57 6.11
N LEU A 89 -9.81 -7.10 6.66
CA LEU A 89 -8.47 -7.53 6.29
C LEU A 89 -8.24 -9.02 6.59
N LEU A 90 -8.58 -9.47 7.80
CA LEU A 90 -8.47 -10.88 8.18
C LEU A 90 -9.31 -11.78 7.28
N ARG A 91 -10.53 -11.35 6.93
CA ARG A 91 -11.38 -12.11 6.02
C ARG A 91 -10.72 -12.26 4.65
N THR A 92 -10.30 -11.15 4.04
CA THR A 92 -9.60 -11.14 2.75
C THR A 92 -8.34 -12.01 2.78
N THR A 93 -7.49 -11.84 3.80
CA THR A 93 -6.25 -12.63 3.98
C THR A 93 -6.56 -14.12 4.04
N ARG A 94 -7.49 -14.53 4.91
CA ARG A 94 -7.87 -15.94 5.07
C ARG A 94 -8.47 -16.52 3.80
N SER A 95 -9.23 -15.74 3.03
CA SER A 95 -9.77 -16.18 1.74
C SER A 95 -8.68 -16.38 0.69
N ILE A 96 -7.65 -15.54 0.67
CA ILE A 96 -6.45 -15.75 -0.16
C ILE A 96 -5.74 -17.04 0.27
N HIS A 97 -5.46 -17.21 1.56
CA HIS A 97 -4.75 -18.38 2.09
C HIS A 97 -5.53 -19.69 1.97
N ALA A 98 -6.86 -19.65 2.00
CA ALA A 98 -7.69 -20.81 1.74
C ALA A 98 -7.52 -21.34 0.31
N ARG A 99 -7.17 -20.47 -0.64
CA ARG A 99 -6.86 -20.85 -2.03
C ARG A 99 -5.39 -21.21 -2.21
N ASN A 100 -4.49 -20.42 -1.63
CA ASN A 100 -3.07 -20.68 -1.65
C ASN A 100 -2.42 -20.23 -0.33
N PRO A 101 -2.07 -21.16 0.58
CA PRO A 101 -1.51 -20.83 1.88
C PRO A 101 -0.07 -20.34 1.82
N ASP A 102 0.60 -20.38 0.65
CA ASP A 102 2.00 -19.97 0.52
C ASP A 102 2.18 -18.48 0.17
N VAL A 103 1.10 -17.80 -0.21
CA VAL A 103 1.12 -16.36 -0.56
C VAL A 103 1.47 -15.52 0.67
N TRP A 104 2.43 -14.61 0.50
CA TRP A 104 2.68 -13.55 1.47
C TRP A 104 1.70 -12.40 1.25
N VAL A 105 0.85 -12.14 2.24
CA VAL A 105 -0.09 -11.02 2.21
C VAL A 105 0.53 -9.83 2.93
N VAL A 106 0.86 -8.79 2.18
CA VAL A 106 1.44 -7.54 2.70
C VAL A 106 0.34 -6.49 2.77
N ILE A 107 0.04 -6.01 3.97
CA ILE A 107 -0.97 -5.00 4.24
C ILE A 107 -0.24 -3.67 4.47
N LEU A 108 -0.41 -2.73 3.56
CA LEU A 108 0.24 -1.43 3.62
C LEU A 108 -0.55 -0.49 4.54
N ALA A 109 0.07 0.19 5.50
CA ALA A 109 -0.63 1.07 6.43
C ALA A 109 -1.49 2.16 5.75
N LYS A 110 -2.44 2.72 6.49
CA LYS A 110 -3.14 3.92 6.01
C LYS A 110 -2.17 5.09 6.08
N TYR A 111 -2.35 6.11 5.26
CA TYR A 111 -1.49 7.29 5.34
C TYR A 111 -2.02 8.31 6.35
N SER A 112 -1.11 8.96 7.09
CA SER A 112 -1.40 10.15 7.88
C SER A 112 -1.65 11.30 6.92
N ASN A 113 -2.90 11.44 6.50
CA ASN A 113 -3.29 12.71 5.93
C ASN A 113 -3.38 13.74 7.07
N LEU A 114 -2.30 14.51 7.28
CA LEU A 114 -2.21 15.53 8.35
C LEU A 114 -3.34 16.57 8.31
N ARG A 115 -4.10 16.67 7.21
CA ARG A 115 -5.27 17.55 7.12
C ARG A 115 -6.54 16.96 7.73
N HIS A 116 -6.67 15.63 7.75
CA HIS A 116 -7.91 14.94 8.13
C HIS A 116 -7.77 14.19 9.46
N TYR A 117 -6.55 13.76 9.81
CA TYR A 117 -6.32 12.92 10.98
C TYR A 117 -5.20 13.43 11.87
N LYS A 118 -5.43 13.34 13.18
CA LYS A 118 -4.39 13.54 14.18
C LYS A 118 -3.39 12.38 14.12
N THR A 119 -2.10 12.69 14.16
CA THR A 119 -1.00 11.71 14.10
C THR A 119 -1.11 10.65 15.20
N GLU A 120 -1.57 11.02 16.39
CA GLU A 120 -1.74 10.06 17.50
C GLU A 120 -2.81 9.01 17.18
N TRP A 121 -3.89 9.43 16.52
CA TRP A 121 -4.98 8.52 16.17
C TRP A 121 -4.57 7.54 15.06
N ILE A 122 -3.87 8.02 14.02
CA ILE A 122 -3.45 7.15 12.92
C ILE A 122 -2.39 6.15 13.37
N ASN A 123 -1.45 6.57 14.23
CA ASN A 123 -0.46 5.69 14.84
C ASN A 123 -1.13 4.60 15.69
N GLU A 124 -2.12 4.97 16.50
CA GLU A 124 -2.85 4.00 17.32
C GLU A 124 -3.66 3.03 16.45
N LEU A 125 -4.29 3.53 15.38
CA LEU A 125 -4.99 2.71 14.40
C LEU A 125 -4.05 1.69 13.76
N HIS A 126 -2.86 2.11 13.31
CA HIS A 126 -1.86 1.22 12.72
C HIS A 126 -1.37 0.18 13.71
N ARG A 127 -1.07 0.57 14.95
CA ARG A 127 -0.63 -0.33 16.01
C ARG A 127 -1.66 -1.42 16.29
N ILE A 128 -2.93 -1.05 16.44
CA ILE A 128 -4.02 -1.99 16.69
C ILE A 128 -4.21 -2.94 15.51
N ILE A 129 -4.26 -2.41 14.28
CA ILE A 129 -4.50 -3.21 13.08
C ILE A 129 -3.32 -4.14 12.82
N GLY A 130 -2.09 -3.62 12.81
CA GLY A 130 -0.88 -4.39 12.59
C GLY A 130 -0.74 -5.54 13.58
N GLY A 131 -0.92 -5.26 14.87
CA GLY A 131 -0.87 -6.30 15.91
C GLY A 131 -1.99 -7.35 15.83
N ALA A 132 -3.08 -7.07 15.09
CA ALA A 132 -4.13 -8.05 14.85
C ALA A 132 -3.87 -8.87 13.58
N VAL A 133 -3.52 -8.23 12.47
CA VAL A 133 -3.37 -8.90 11.16
C VAL A 133 -2.09 -9.72 11.05
N GLU A 134 -1.00 -9.30 11.69
CA GLU A 134 0.26 -10.08 11.69
C GLU A 134 0.18 -11.36 12.53
N LYS A 135 -0.94 -11.62 13.22
CA LYS A 135 -1.20 -12.92 13.84
C LYS A 135 -1.59 -13.99 12.82
N GLU A 136 -2.05 -13.60 11.63
CA GLU A 136 -2.28 -14.55 10.55
C GLU A 136 -0.94 -15.00 9.95
N PRO A 137 -0.79 -16.28 9.61
CA PRO A 137 0.42 -16.77 8.99
C PRO A 137 0.70 -16.01 7.69
N ARG A 138 2.00 -15.84 7.36
CA ARG A 138 2.44 -15.19 6.13
C ARG A 138 1.78 -13.84 5.84
N THR A 139 1.50 -13.07 6.90
CA THR A 139 0.87 -11.75 6.81
C THR A 139 1.77 -10.71 7.44
N LEU A 140 2.04 -9.63 6.71
CA LEU A 140 2.88 -8.53 7.17
C LEU A 140 2.12 -7.23 7.15
N PHE A 141 2.30 -6.42 8.18
CA PHE A 141 1.82 -5.04 8.20
C PHE A 141 2.99 -4.08 7.98
N VAL A 142 2.88 -3.21 6.97
CA VAL A 142 3.93 -2.26 6.61
C VAL A 142 3.50 -0.85 6.98
N ASP A 143 3.96 -0.40 8.15
CA ASP A 143 3.80 0.98 8.59
C ASP A 143 4.92 1.87 8.01
N TYR A 144 4.63 2.52 6.88
CA TYR A 144 5.54 3.47 6.25
C TYR A 144 5.37 4.90 6.78
N ASP A 145 4.32 5.13 7.55
CA ASP A 145 3.82 6.44 7.94
C ASP A 145 4.42 6.93 9.25
N GLN A 146 5.09 6.05 10.01
CA GLN A 146 5.76 6.45 11.24
C GLN A 146 6.89 7.47 10.96
N PRO A 147 6.81 8.65 11.58
CA PRO A 147 7.88 9.63 11.50
C PRO A 147 9.03 9.16 12.41
N HIS A 148 10.05 8.58 11.80
CA HIS A 148 11.39 8.71 12.38
C HIS A 148 11.76 10.20 12.48
N PRO A 149 12.57 10.59 13.49
CA PRO A 149 12.60 11.95 14.02
C PRO A 149 13.06 12.93 12.94
N GLY A 150 12.08 13.58 12.34
CA GLY A 150 12.27 14.47 11.22
C GLY A 150 10.94 15.08 10.91
N ASN A 151 10.86 16.41 11.03
CA ASN A 151 9.71 17.20 10.63
C ASN A 151 9.48 17.02 9.12
N TRP A 152 8.78 15.96 8.74
CA TRP A 152 8.22 15.84 7.41
C TRP A 152 7.22 16.96 7.26
N VAL A 153 7.47 17.87 6.32
CA VAL A 153 6.39 18.74 5.91
C VAL A 153 5.55 17.90 4.96
N ALA A 154 4.43 17.36 5.46
CA ALA A 154 3.63 16.37 4.73
C ALA A 154 3.35 16.78 3.28
N TRP A 155 3.23 18.08 2.98
CA TRP A 155 3.06 18.57 1.60
C TRP A 155 4.15 18.11 0.62
N GLU A 156 5.35 17.75 1.08
CA GLU A 156 6.42 17.23 0.22
C GLU A 156 6.18 15.81 -0.28
N LEU A 157 5.32 15.04 0.38
CA LEU A 157 5.00 13.64 0.02
C LEU A 157 3.64 13.52 -0.68
N TRP A 158 2.83 14.56 -0.64
CA TRP A 158 1.49 14.60 -1.23
C TRP A 158 1.46 15.43 -2.52
N GLN A 159 0.47 15.19 -3.37
CA GLN A 159 0.25 15.99 -4.57
C GLN A 159 -0.34 17.35 -4.20
N LYS A 160 0.08 18.42 -4.88
CA LYS A 160 -0.51 19.76 -4.69
C LYS A 160 -1.97 19.83 -5.14
N ALA A 161 -2.28 19.20 -6.28
CA ALA A 161 -3.63 19.18 -6.87
C ALA A 161 -4.61 18.30 -6.06
N HIS A 162 -4.11 17.19 -5.51
CA HIS A 162 -4.89 16.26 -4.70
C HIS A 162 -4.12 15.96 -3.40
N PRO A 163 -4.32 16.77 -2.34
CA PRO A 163 -3.55 16.69 -1.09
C PRO A 163 -3.68 15.35 -0.34
N ASN A 164 -4.54 14.45 -0.84
CA ASN A 164 -4.81 13.13 -0.26
C ASN A 164 -4.15 12.00 -1.08
N HIS A 165 -3.44 12.30 -2.17
CA HIS A 165 -2.74 11.33 -3.01
C HIS A 165 -1.23 11.51 -2.88
N PRO A 166 -0.45 10.42 -2.72
CA PRO A 166 0.99 10.53 -2.67
C PRO A 166 1.51 11.06 -4.01
N ASN A 167 2.49 11.95 -3.95
CA ASN A 167 3.32 12.22 -5.12
C ASN A 167 4.40 11.12 -5.23
N CYS A 168 5.25 11.18 -6.25
CA CYS A 168 6.23 10.14 -6.49
C CYS A 168 7.24 9.93 -5.33
N ARG A 169 7.47 10.95 -4.48
CA ARG A 169 8.28 10.81 -3.24
C ARG A 169 7.53 9.99 -2.19
N GLY A 170 6.23 10.22 -2.03
CA GLY A 170 5.36 9.40 -1.19
C GLY A 170 5.29 7.96 -1.69
N SER A 171 5.14 7.75 -3.00
CA SER A 171 5.17 6.39 -3.59
C SER A 171 6.50 5.69 -3.37
N LYS A 172 7.62 6.41 -3.47
CA LYS A 172 8.96 5.90 -3.17
C LYS A 172 9.06 5.46 -1.69
N LEU A 173 8.56 6.25 -0.75
CA LEU A 173 8.51 5.90 0.67
C LEU A 173 7.77 4.58 0.90
N MET A 174 6.59 4.44 0.31
CA MET A 174 5.75 3.23 0.44
C MET A 174 6.48 2.01 -0.14
N ALA A 175 6.98 2.10 -1.38
CA ALA A 175 7.70 1.02 -2.03
C ALA A 175 8.94 0.58 -1.25
N HIS A 176 9.74 1.55 -0.78
CA HIS A 176 10.93 1.28 0.04
C HIS A 176 10.57 0.55 1.33
N SER A 177 9.47 0.95 1.98
CA SER A 177 9.01 0.32 3.22
C SER A 177 8.61 -1.14 3.01
N VAL A 178 7.92 -1.44 1.90
CA VAL A 178 7.53 -2.81 1.54
C VAL A 178 8.76 -3.67 1.29
N VAL A 179 9.67 -3.23 0.41
CA VAL A 179 10.87 -4.01 0.08
C VAL A 179 11.77 -4.20 1.31
N GLN A 180 11.91 -3.17 2.15
CA GLN A 180 12.66 -3.26 3.40
C GLN A 180 12.05 -4.31 4.34
N ARG A 181 10.73 -4.30 4.54
CA ARG A 181 10.06 -5.27 5.42
C ARG A 181 10.19 -6.69 4.89
N LEU A 182 9.95 -6.91 3.59
CA LEU A 182 10.13 -8.22 2.95
C LEU A 182 11.56 -8.75 3.09
N PHE A 183 12.56 -7.88 2.98
CA PHE A 183 13.97 -8.24 3.15
C PHE A 183 14.31 -8.59 4.61
N GLN A 184 13.80 -7.81 5.58
CA GLN A 184 13.99 -8.06 7.01
C GLN A 184 13.41 -9.42 7.44
N GLU A 185 12.25 -9.78 6.90
CA GLU A 185 11.60 -11.08 7.11
C GLU A 185 12.20 -12.21 6.26
N LYS A 186 13.25 -11.93 5.48
CA LYS A 186 13.95 -12.89 4.60
C LYS A 186 13.03 -13.54 3.56
N ILE A 187 11.96 -12.87 3.17
CA ILE A 187 11.04 -13.31 2.11
C ILE A 187 11.68 -13.08 0.73
N ILE A 188 12.44 -11.99 0.60
CA ILE A 188 13.25 -11.71 -0.59
C ILE A 188 14.73 -11.74 -0.22
N GLY A 189 15.54 -12.33 -1.10
CA GLY A 189 16.99 -12.45 -0.87
C GLY A 189 17.79 -11.16 -1.07
N ARG A 190 17.20 -10.13 -1.71
CA ARG A 190 17.86 -8.86 -2.03
C ARG A 190 16.88 -7.70 -1.93
N THR A 191 17.40 -6.55 -1.56
CA THR A 191 16.69 -5.27 -1.57
C THR A 191 17.44 -4.26 -2.45
N ILE A 192 16.78 -3.18 -2.84
CA ILE A 192 17.49 -1.94 -3.16
C ILE A 192 18.41 -1.61 -1.98
N LYS A 193 19.64 -1.13 -2.24
CA LYS A 193 20.61 -0.81 -1.18
C LYS A 193 20.05 0.31 -0.30
N LEU A 194 19.28 -0.05 0.71
CA LEU A 194 18.74 0.84 1.72
C LEU A 194 19.71 0.84 2.89
N VAL A 195 20.10 2.04 3.30
CA VAL A 195 20.80 2.24 4.57
C VAL A 195 19.78 2.56 5.65
N ASP A 196 20.25 2.79 6.87
CA ASP A 196 19.41 3.20 7.99
C ASP A 196 18.38 4.26 7.57
N ARG A 197 17.12 3.83 7.49
CA ARG A 197 16.01 4.65 7.06
C ARG A 197 15.79 5.79 8.03
N ALA A 198 15.91 5.55 9.35
CA ALA A 198 15.64 6.58 10.36
C ALA A 198 16.56 7.79 10.20
N LYS A 199 17.81 7.55 9.77
CA LYS A 199 18.81 8.60 9.54
C LYS A 199 18.73 9.26 8.17
N ASN A 200 18.40 8.50 7.11
CA ASN A 200 18.67 8.94 5.73
C ASN A 200 17.41 9.24 4.90
N VAL A 201 16.24 8.82 5.35
CA VAL A 201 14.99 8.93 4.58
C VAL A 201 14.64 10.39 4.23
N ASN A 202 15.02 11.35 5.07
CA ASN A 202 14.73 12.78 4.93
C ASN A 202 15.96 13.62 4.56
N ALA A 203 17.07 12.99 4.14
CA ALA A 203 18.29 13.72 3.81
C ALA A 203 18.04 14.70 2.65
N ARG A 204 18.34 15.98 2.88
CA ARG A 204 18.03 17.08 1.93
C ARG A 204 19.20 17.46 1.04
N ASN A 205 20.44 17.38 1.53
CA ASN A 205 21.62 17.80 0.79
C ASN A 205 22.00 16.78 -0.29
N CYS A 206 21.15 16.59 -1.30
CA CYS A 206 21.28 15.50 -2.27
C CYS A 206 22.65 15.46 -2.95
N HIS A 207 23.25 16.60 -3.23
CA HIS A 207 24.57 16.69 -3.86
C HIS A 207 25.72 16.08 -3.04
N GLU A 208 25.54 15.94 -1.73
CA GLU A 208 26.50 15.33 -0.80
C GLU A 208 26.23 13.83 -0.59
N LEU A 209 25.10 13.31 -1.10
CA LEU A 209 24.71 11.92 -0.93
C LEU A 209 25.18 11.06 -2.10
N HIS A 210 25.55 9.82 -1.79
CA HIS A 210 25.99 8.85 -2.80
C HIS A 210 25.34 7.48 -2.59
N GLY A 211 25.17 6.75 -3.69
CA GLY A 211 24.71 5.36 -3.71
C GLY A 211 23.46 5.12 -2.86
N ALA A 212 23.58 4.21 -1.90
CA ALA A 212 22.50 3.74 -1.05
C ALA A 212 21.84 4.85 -0.21
N VAL A 213 22.61 5.83 0.24
CA VAL A 213 22.11 6.98 1.03
C VAL A 213 21.20 7.85 0.15
N CYS A 214 21.63 8.15 -1.08
CA CYS A 214 20.82 8.89 -2.04
C CYS A 214 19.52 8.15 -2.38
N HIS A 215 19.61 6.84 -2.61
CA HIS A 215 18.42 6.02 -2.86
C HIS A 215 17.47 6.04 -1.66
N THR A 216 17.98 5.94 -0.44
CA THR A 216 17.16 5.90 0.78
C THR A 216 16.37 7.20 1.00
N SER A 217 16.93 8.37 0.66
CA SER A 217 16.22 9.65 0.79
C SER A 217 15.04 9.76 -0.18
N VAL A 218 13.85 10.09 0.33
CA VAL A 218 12.67 10.34 -0.52
C VAL A 218 12.71 11.70 -1.21
N LEU A 219 13.63 12.58 -0.79
CA LEU A 219 13.83 13.92 -1.35
C LEU A 219 14.90 13.95 -2.44
N CYS A 220 15.63 12.85 -2.60
CA CYS A 220 16.71 12.72 -3.57
C CYS A 220 16.47 11.57 -4.54
N TRP A 221 17.15 11.62 -5.67
CA TRP A 221 17.21 10.53 -6.64
C TRP A 221 18.57 10.50 -7.31
N VAL A 222 18.97 9.31 -7.76
CA VAL A 222 20.16 9.16 -8.60
C VAL A 222 19.71 9.40 -10.04
N ASP A 223 20.21 10.47 -10.64
CA ASP A 223 19.93 10.78 -12.04
C ASP A 223 20.67 9.78 -12.92
N PRO A 224 19.97 9.01 -13.76
CA PRO A 224 20.60 7.97 -14.55
C PRO A 224 21.38 8.52 -15.75
N GLU A 225 21.24 9.80 -16.10
CA GLU A 225 22.05 10.43 -17.15
C GLU A 225 23.50 10.62 -16.70
N ASP A 226 23.73 11.02 -15.45
CA ASP A 226 25.07 11.34 -14.93
C ASP A 226 25.46 10.57 -13.66
N ASN A 227 24.59 9.67 -13.18
CA ASN A 227 24.71 8.93 -11.92
C ASN A 227 24.91 9.81 -10.67
N LYS A 228 24.57 11.11 -10.74
CA LYS A 228 24.70 12.01 -9.60
C LYS A 228 23.42 12.02 -8.78
N CYS A 229 23.58 12.18 -7.47
CA CYS A 229 22.44 12.39 -6.60
C CYS A 229 21.94 13.83 -6.73
N LYS A 230 20.64 13.98 -7.02
CA LYS A 230 19.99 15.26 -7.26
C LYS A 230 18.71 15.34 -6.42
N HIS A 231 18.24 16.57 -6.21
CA HIS A 231 16.91 16.77 -5.67
C HIS A 231 15.86 16.13 -6.56
N TYR A 232 14.87 15.50 -5.93
CA TYR A 232 13.76 14.89 -6.63
C TYR A 232 12.99 15.96 -7.42
N SER A 233 12.98 15.80 -8.75
CA SER A 233 12.33 16.68 -9.72
C SER A 233 11.50 15.83 -10.69
N GLY A 234 10.92 16.44 -11.74
CA GLY A 234 10.27 15.70 -12.83
C GLY A 234 11.22 14.83 -13.67
N GLY A 235 12.47 14.68 -13.25
CA GLY A 235 13.54 14.02 -13.99
C GLY A 235 14.27 14.98 -14.93
N SER A 236 15.37 14.51 -15.50
CA SER A 236 16.11 15.14 -16.59
C SER A 236 15.20 15.24 -17.81
N LYS A 237 15.26 16.34 -18.57
CA LYS A 237 14.34 16.63 -19.70
C LYS A 237 14.30 15.53 -20.79
N GLN A 238 15.21 14.56 -20.75
CA GLN A 238 15.40 13.53 -21.78
C GLN A 238 15.46 12.09 -21.24
N TYR A 239 15.04 11.81 -19.99
CA TYR A 239 15.11 10.45 -19.43
C TYR A 239 14.47 9.38 -20.34
N TYR A 240 13.32 9.67 -20.93
CA TYR A 240 12.61 8.78 -21.87
C TYR A 240 13.29 8.61 -23.25
N LYS A 241 14.34 9.39 -23.55
CA LYS A 241 15.10 9.33 -24.81
C LYS A 241 16.35 8.46 -24.73
N HIS A 242 16.73 8.04 -23.53
CA HIS A 242 17.86 7.13 -23.37
C HIS A 242 17.38 5.70 -23.60
N GLU A 243 17.34 5.28 -24.87
CA GLU A 243 17.00 3.91 -25.27
C GLU A 243 17.81 2.89 -24.47
N ALA A 244 19.07 3.16 -24.13
CA ALA A 244 19.90 2.26 -23.31
C ALA A 244 19.38 2.05 -21.86
N LEU A 245 18.56 2.95 -21.33
CA LEU A 245 17.92 2.82 -20.01
C LEU A 245 16.54 2.15 -20.09
N LEU A 246 15.90 2.16 -21.26
CA LEU A 246 14.63 1.49 -21.55
C LEU A 246 14.83 0.07 -22.12
N ASN A 247 15.95 -0.15 -22.81
CA ASN A 247 16.35 -1.39 -23.49
C ASN A 247 17.38 -2.19 -22.69
N ARG A 248 17.61 -1.90 -21.41
CA ARG A 248 18.14 -2.94 -20.50
C ARG A 248 17.07 -3.99 -20.38
N GLU A 249 17.12 -4.97 -21.30
CA GLU A 249 16.29 -6.17 -21.38
C GLU A 249 15.22 -6.17 -20.31
N THR A 250 14.14 -5.41 -20.56
CA THR A 250 12.90 -5.73 -19.86
C THR A 250 12.59 -7.12 -20.37
N PRO A 251 12.61 -8.17 -19.53
CA PRO A 251 12.03 -9.42 -19.95
C PRO A 251 10.62 -9.03 -20.38
N THR A 252 10.30 -9.26 -21.65
CA THR A 252 8.96 -9.02 -22.19
C THR A 252 7.95 -9.53 -21.16
N SER A 253 6.78 -8.91 -21.04
CA SER A 253 5.78 -9.25 -20.00
C SER A 253 5.37 -10.74 -19.96
N ARG A 254 5.83 -11.58 -20.90
CA ARG A 254 5.73 -13.05 -20.89
C ARG A 254 6.91 -13.80 -20.27
N ALA A 255 8.06 -13.17 -20.06
CA ALA A 255 9.26 -13.79 -19.48
C ALA A 255 9.31 -13.70 -17.94
N TRP A 256 8.58 -12.74 -17.33
CA TRP A 256 8.44 -12.68 -15.87
C TRP A 256 7.70 -13.89 -15.27
N SER A 257 6.93 -14.63 -16.05
CA SER A 257 6.19 -15.82 -15.58
C SER A 257 6.92 -17.15 -15.75
N ARG A 258 8.13 -17.18 -16.34
CA ARG A 258 8.83 -18.46 -16.64
C ARG A 258 10.26 -18.58 -16.12
N GLU A 259 10.93 -17.51 -15.73
CA GLU A 259 12.36 -17.58 -15.33
C GLU A 259 12.63 -17.59 -13.82
N TRP A 260 11.61 -17.47 -12.97
CA TRP A 260 11.79 -17.69 -11.51
C TRP A 260 11.75 -19.17 -11.09
N THR A 261 11.48 -20.09 -12.01
CA THR A 261 11.35 -21.53 -11.70
C THR A 261 12.67 -22.31 -11.73
N ALA A 262 13.83 -21.69 -12.02
CA ALA A 262 15.08 -22.45 -12.21
C ALA A 262 16.36 -21.93 -11.53
N ALA A 263 16.34 -20.83 -10.79
CA ALA A 263 17.58 -20.24 -10.23
C ALA A 263 17.61 -20.00 -8.72
N ALA A 264 16.73 -20.63 -7.93
CA ALA A 264 16.69 -20.50 -6.47
C ALA A 264 16.82 -21.83 -5.70
N PHE A 265 17.39 -22.87 -6.33
CA PHE A 265 17.85 -24.06 -5.62
C PHE A 265 19.28 -24.40 -6.05
N LYS A 266 20.24 -23.74 -5.39
CA LYS A 266 21.52 -24.29 -4.94
C LYS A 266 22.09 -23.39 -3.84
#